data_AF-A0A0M9E4G2-F1
#
_entry.id   AF-A0A0M9E4G2-F1
#
_cell.length_a   1.000
_cell.length_b   1.000
_cell.length_c   1.000
_cell.angle_alpha   90.00
_cell.angle_beta   90.00
_cell.angle_gamma   90.00
#
_symmetry.space_group_name_H-M   'P 1'
#
loop_
_entity.id
_entity.type
_entity.pdbx_description
1 polymer ?
#
loop_
_entity_poly.entity_id
_entity_poly.type
_entity_poly.pdbx_seq_one_letter_code
_entity_poly.pdbx_strand_id
1 'polypeptide(L)'
;MNTIQKIVTFFTTLCFLCVSIIWANDVNQDNKTGLPEAIHALKVSSGMSDDIQCNHYSLDAVDGDPENAVYVNANGKAIFNNKIEIKIHIVTLTDTETDLGIQLQNLINRYQKVRVYLPENTTWNWDTNVNIYEDHLLGIWALPQYVDVNKISVTINMKKRNYQEISGIKNRTPTRALVHKNAHLYIRNVHIVETINDDTTMSRVGYGSLFNIFDYADNGRIEIIWSKAWTTENLCGFGGGRGFGRIVFGHTSHYMHDSCTVRDHVYTVFTDNGWSFDGQGGVVSNSHVTQGIGVTFQRSPKIKYLYGGSISEQPGGNAYIDSTLHIKGNIISNGDICIGKCL
;
A
#
# COMPACT_ATOMS: atom_id res chain seq x y z
N MET A 1 22.99 -38.16 -16.09
CA MET A 1 21.82 -37.29 -16.40
C MET A 1 21.86 -36.97 -17.87
N ASN A 2 20.96 -37.62 -18.62
CA ASN A 2 21.09 -37.82 -20.05
C ASN A 2 20.68 -36.60 -20.88
N THR A 3 21.44 -36.39 -21.95
CA THR A 3 21.33 -35.37 -23.00
C THR A 3 19.92 -35.18 -23.56
N ILE A 4 19.05 -36.19 -23.42
CA ILE A 4 17.64 -36.18 -23.84
C ILE A 4 16.81 -35.18 -23.01
N GLN A 5 17.13 -34.97 -21.73
CA GLN A 5 16.35 -34.08 -20.86
C GLN A 5 16.62 -32.58 -21.11
N LYS A 6 17.79 -32.23 -21.67
CA LYS A 6 18.11 -30.85 -22.08
C LYS A 6 17.46 -30.45 -23.41
N ILE A 7 17.17 -31.42 -24.28
CA ILE A 7 16.55 -31.16 -25.60
C ILE A 7 15.05 -30.84 -25.45
N VAL A 8 14.37 -31.47 -24.49
CA VAL A 8 12.93 -31.25 -24.25
C VAL A 8 12.65 -29.87 -23.62
N THR A 9 13.54 -29.35 -22.76
CA THR A 9 13.40 -28.01 -22.17
C THR A 9 13.74 -26.89 -23.16
N PHE A 10 14.66 -27.14 -24.11
CA PHE A 10 14.98 -26.17 -25.16
C PHE A 10 13.86 -26.07 -26.20
N PHE A 11 13.20 -27.18 -26.55
CA PHE A 11 12.07 -27.18 -27.50
C PHE A 11 10.78 -26.57 -26.92
N THR A 12 10.51 -26.74 -25.63
CA THR A 12 9.31 -26.15 -24.99
C THR A 12 9.45 -24.64 -24.77
N THR A 13 10.66 -24.13 -24.55
CA THR A 13 10.91 -22.68 -24.43
C THR A 13 10.92 -21.99 -25.80
N LEU A 14 11.32 -22.68 -26.87
CA LEU A 14 11.28 -22.15 -28.24
C LEU A 14 9.86 -22.17 -28.83
N CYS A 15 9.03 -23.17 -28.50
CA CYS A 15 7.61 -23.17 -28.88
C CYS A 15 6.80 -22.05 -28.20
N PHE A 16 7.22 -21.53 -27.03
CA PHE A 16 6.57 -20.36 -26.43
C PHE A 16 7.07 -19.01 -26.99
N LEU A 17 8.24 -18.97 -27.65
CA LEU A 17 8.75 -17.76 -28.30
C LEU A 17 8.44 -17.69 -29.82
N CYS A 18 8.11 -18.81 -30.47
CA CYS A 18 7.82 -18.84 -31.90
C CYS A 18 6.33 -18.70 -32.26
N VAL A 19 5.42 -18.59 -31.29
CA VAL A 19 3.98 -18.32 -31.54
C VAL A 19 3.70 -16.82 -31.72
N SER A 20 4.72 -15.95 -31.62
CA SER A 20 4.55 -14.49 -31.76
C SER A 20 4.89 -13.92 -33.14
N ILE A 21 5.11 -14.75 -34.15
CA ILE A 21 5.23 -14.28 -35.55
C ILE A 21 4.28 -15.10 -36.41
N ILE A 22 2.98 -14.82 -36.26
CA ILE A 22 2.03 -15.12 -37.33
C ILE A 22 2.36 -14.13 -38.44
N TRP A 23 2.97 -14.63 -39.51
CA TRP A 23 2.89 -13.96 -40.80
C TRP A 23 1.43 -14.00 -41.20
N ALA A 24 0.71 -12.92 -40.94
CA ALA A 24 -0.65 -12.71 -41.42
C ALA A 24 -0.59 -12.38 -42.92
N ASN A 25 -0.31 -13.41 -43.72
CA ASN A 25 -0.81 -13.46 -45.09
C ASN A 25 -2.15 -14.21 -45.01
N ASP A 26 -3.21 -13.54 -45.44
CA ASP A 26 -4.62 -13.88 -45.31
C ASP A 26 -5.21 -13.73 -43.90
N VAL A 27 -6.01 -12.67 -43.77
CA VAL A 27 -6.93 -12.44 -42.65
C VAL A 27 -7.97 -13.56 -42.70
N ASN A 28 -7.74 -14.65 -41.98
CA ASN A 28 -8.80 -15.62 -41.65
C ASN A 28 -9.82 -14.89 -40.77
N GLN A 29 -10.79 -14.27 -41.44
CA GLN A 29 -12.06 -13.88 -40.85
C GLN A 29 -12.80 -15.18 -40.49
N ASP A 30 -13.40 -15.25 -39.31
CA ASP A 30 -14.38 -16.30 -39.11
C ASP A 30 -15.51 -16.07 -40.16
N ASN A 31 -15.90 -17.12 -40.87
CA ASN A 31 -16.88 -17.07 -41.96
C ASN A 31 -18.31 -16.74 -41.49
N LYS A 32 -18.50 -16.25 -40.26
CA LYS A 32 -19.80 -15.90 -39.66
C LYS A 32 -19.91 -14.45 -39.19
N THR A 33 -18.82 -13.83 -38.72
CA THR A 33 -18.84 -12.50 -38.09
C THR A 33 -17.92 -11.49 -38.76
N GLY A 34 -16.96 -11.94 -39.59
CA GLY A 34 -15.96 -11.06 -40.21
C GLY A 34 -14.87 -10.57 -39.25
N LEU A 35 -14.86 -11.01 -37.99
CA LEU A 35 -13.85 -10.61 -37.00
C LEU A 35 -12.56 -11.42 -37.16
N PRO A 36 -11.38 -10.78 -36.98
CA PRO A 36 -10.11 -11.50 -36.86
C PRO A 36 -10.15 -12.46 -35.66
N GLU A 37 -9.71 -13.72 -35.84
CA GLU A 37 -9.70 -14.76 -34.79
C GLU A 37 -9.07 -14.30 -33.46
N ALA A 38 -8.11 -13.38 -33.51
CA ALA A 38 -7.48 -12.80 -32.31
C ALA A 38 -8.48 -12.01 -31.42
N ILE A 39 -9.46 -11.33 -32.01
CA ILE A 39 -10.49 -10.58 -31.28
C ILE A 39 -11.50 -11.55 -30.65
N HIS A 40 -11.82 -12.65 -31.34
CA HIS A 40 -12.69 -13.68 -30.80
C HIS A 40 -12.02 -14.42 -29.62
N ALA A 41 -10.74 -14.79 -29.74
CA ALA A 41 -9.99 -15.43 -28.65
C ALA A 41 -9.91 -14.53 -27.40
N LEU A 42 -9.77 -13.21 -27.60
CA LEU A 42 -9.79 -12.23 -26.50
C LEU A 42 -11.16 -12.16 -25.82
N LYS A 43 -12.26 -12.10 -26.57
CA LYS A 43 -13.64 -12.14 -26.01
C LYS A 43 -13.90 -13.37 -25.14
N VAL A 44 -13.50 -14.54 -25.65
CA VAL A 44 -13.70 -15.81 -24.95
C VAL A 44 -12.85 -15.85 -23.68
N SER A 45 -11.62 -15.34 -23.73
CA SER A 45 -10.74 -15.26 -22.55
C SER A 45 -11.24 -14.27 -21.48
N SER A 46 -11.98 -13.24 -21.87
CA SER A 46 -12.57 -12.24 -20.97
C SER A 46 -13.99 -12.56 -20.53
N GLY A 47 -14.53 -13.74 -20.86
CA GLY A 47 -15.88 -14.18 -20.47
C GLY A 47 -17.02 -13.37 -21.10
N MET A 48 -16.76 -12.67 -22.22
CA MET A 48 -17.78 -11.91 -22.94
C MET A 48 -18.59 -12.82 -23.86
N SER A 49 -19.92 -12.63 -23.88
CA SER A 49 -20.83 -13.36 -24.78
C SER A 49 -20.55 -13.00 -26.25
N ASP A 50 -20.66 -14.01 -27.12
CA ASP A 50 -20.49 -13.86 -28.58
C ASP A 50 -21.52 -12.90 -29.19
N ASP A 51 -22.67 -12.71 -28.53
CA ASP A 51 -23.79 -11.88 -29.01
C ASP A 51 -23.55 -10.37 -28.88
N ILE A 52 -22.47 -9.92 -28.21
CA ILE A 52 -22.16 -8.49 -28.07
C ILE A 52 -21.48 -8.01 -29.35
N GLN A 53 -22.17 -7.19 -30.16
CA GLN A 53 -21.59 -6.58 -31.35
C GLN A 53 -20.42 -5.66 -30.97
N CYS A 54 -19.19 -6.07 -31.31
CA CYS A 54 -18.04 -5.18 -31.22
C CYS A 54 -18.15 -4.16 -32.35
N ASN A 55 -18.44 -2.92 -32.01
CA ASN A 55 -18.23 -1.84 -32.96
C ASN A 55 -16.74 -1.78 -33.26
N HIS A 56 -16.39 -1.83 -34.55
CA HIS A 56 -15.02 -1.70 -35.03
C HIS A 56 -14.33 -0.55 -34.26
N TYR A 57 -13.16 -0.84 -33.67
CA TYR A 57 -12.24 0.08 -32.98
C TYR A 57 -12.32 0.26 -31.46
N SER A 58 -13.15 -0.49 -30.73
CA SER A 58 -13.11 -0.41 -29.26
C SER A 58 -13.47 -1.76 -28.61
N LEU A 59 -12.50 -2.41 -27.96
CA LEU A 59 -12.82 -3.29 -26.84
C LEU A 59 -13.06 -2.33 -25.69
N ASP A 60 -14.33 -1.96 -25.51
CA ASP A 60 -14.75 -0.93 -24.56
C ASP A 60 -14.12 -1.20 -23.19
N ALA A 61 -13.34 -0.21 -22.77
CA ALA A 61 -13.02 0.03 -21.37
C ALA A 61 -14.33 -0.09 -20.59
N VAL A 62 -14.33 -0.91 -19.55
CA VAL A 62 -15.50 -1.20 -18.72
C VAL A 62 -16.15 0.07 -18.11
N ASP A 63 -15.54 1.25 -18.24
CA ASP A 63 -16.13 2.53 -17.79
C ASP A 63 -15.93 3.74 -18.74
N GLY A 64 -15.70 3.53 -20.05
CA GLY A 64 -15.74 4.64 -21.02
C GLY A 64 -14.66 5.73 -20.86
N ASP A 65 -13.56 5.43 -20.15
CA ASP A 65 -12.41 6.31 -20.05
C ASP A 65 -11.46 6.10 -21.24
N PRO A 66 -11.35 7.06 -22.18
CA PRO A 66 -10.48 6.95 -23.34
C PRO A 66 -8.98 6.86 -22.98
N GLU A 67 -8.57 7.22 -21.76
CA GLU A 67 -7.16 7.10 -21.35
C GLU A 67 -6.72 5.64 -21.11
N ASN A 68 -7.66 4.74 -20.82
CA ASN A 68 -7.40 3.35 -20.48
C ASN A 68 -7.80 2.36 -21.60
N ALA A 69 -8.20 2.87 -22.76
CA ALA A 69 -8.59 2.04 -23.90
C ALA A 69 -7.37 1.26 -24.47
N VAL A 70 -7.60 -0.02 -24.76
CA VAL A 70 -6.66 -0.83 -25.54
C VAL A 70 -6.96 -0.56 -27.02
N TYR A 71 -6.07 0.18 -27.68
CA TYR A 71 -6.22 0.46 -29.10
C TYR A 71 -5.60 -0.67 -29.92
N VAL A 72 -6.18 -1.04 -31.05
CA VAL A 72 -5.54 -1.95 -32.00
C VAL A 72 -5.18 -1.13 -33.24
N ASN A 73 -3.90 -1.15 -33.65
CA ASN A 73 -3.48 -0.39 -34.83
C ASN A 73 -3.91 -1.08 -36.14
N ALA A 74 -3.72 -0.40 -37.27
CA ALA A 74 -4.06 -0.90 -38.61
C ALA A 74 -3.37 -2.23 -38.98
N ASN A 75 -2.35 -2.66 -38.23
CA ASN A 75 -1.63 -3.92 -38.43
C ASN A 75 -2.03 -4.99 -37.41
N GLY A 76 -3.12 -4.81 -36.65
CA GLY A 76 -3.60 -5.78 -35.67
C GLY A 76 -2.81 -5.82 -34.36
N LYS A 77 -1.92 -4.86 -34.10
CA LYS A 77 -1.14 -4.80 -32.86
C LYS A 77 -1.87 -3.99 -31.79
N ALA A 78 -2.07 -4.58 -30.62
CA ALA A 78 -2.56 -3.87 -29.44
C ALA A 78 -1.53 -2.80 -28.99
N ILE A 79 -2.00 -1.56 -28.89
CA ILE A 79 -1.35 -0.37 -28.32
C ILE A 79 -1.99 -0.16 -26.94
N PHE A 80 -1.16 -0.27 -25.92
CA PHE A 80 -1.51 0.10 -24.55
C PHE A 80 -1.00 1.53 -24.33
N ASN A 81 -1.90 2.52 -24.32
CA ASN A 81 -1.49 3.93 -24.16
C ASN A 81 -0.92 4.24 -22.77
N ASN A 82 -1.32 3.47 -21.75
CA ASN A 82 -0.81 3.58 -20.38
C ASN A 82 -0.13 2.30 -19.93
N LYS A 83 1.01 1.97 -20.52
CA LYS A 83 1.81 0.82 -20.04
C LYS A 83 2.51 1.21 -18.74
N ILE A 84 1.92 0.87 -17.60
CA ILE A 84 2.61 0.92 -16.30
C ILE A 84 3.90 0.11 -16.42
N GLU A 85 5.02 0.73 -16.11
CA GLU A 85 6.32 0.06 -16.15
C GLU A 85 6.52 -0.77 -14.88
N ILE A 86 6.61 -2.10 -15.04
CA ILE A 86 6.92 -3.06 -13.98
C ILE A 86 8.44 -3.14 -13.77
N LYS A 87 9.07 -1.99 -13.52
CA LYS A 87 10.48 -1.89 -13.15
C LYS A 87 10.60 -1.03 -11.90
N ILE A 88 11.65 -1.27 -11.11
CA ILE A 88 11.94 -0.40 -9.99
C ILE A 88 12.49 0.90 -10.56
N HIS A 89 11.71 1.96 -10.47
CA HIS A 89 12.11 3.32 -10.78
C HIS A 89 12.75 3.94 -9.54
N ILE A 90 14.02 4.32 -9.65
CA ILE A 90 14.79 4.95 -8.57
C ILE A 90 15.12 6.37 -8.99
N VAL A 91 14.74 7.34 -8.18
CA VAL A 91 14.93 8.76 -8.49
C VAL A 91 15.30 9.55 -7.23
N THR A 92 16.09 10.60 -7.41
CA THR A 92 16.32 11.60 -6.35
C THR A 92 15.50 12.84 -6.71
N LEU A 93 14.61 13.26 -5.83
CA LEU A 93 13.83 14.49 -6.03
C LEU A 93 14.62 15.66 -5.47
N THR A 94 14.69 16.76 -6.22
CA THR A 94 15.42 17.97 -5.84
C THR A 94 14.57 19.24 -5.83
N ASP A 95 13.37 19.19 -6.41
CA ASP A 95 12.42 20.29 -6.41
C ASP A 95 11.61 20.29 -5.11
N THR A 96 11.99 21.10 -4.14
CA THR A 96 11.27 21.25 -2.85
C THR A 96 10.10 22.22 -2.90
N GLU A 97 9.93 22.96 -4.01
CA GLU A 97 8.85 23.94 -4.17
C GLU A 97 7.54 23.26 -4.58
N THR A 98 7.63 22.24 -5.45
CA THR A 98 6.47 21.42 -5.82
C THR A 98 6.10 20.48 -4.67
N ASP A 99 4.80 20.39 -4.34
CA ASP A 99 4.30 19.47 -3.32
C ASP A 99 4.78 18.03 -3.57
N LEU A 100 5.35 17.41 -2.53
CA LEU A 100 5.87 16.06 -2.60
C LEU A 100 4.78 15.07 -3.01
N GLY A 101 3.55 15.22 -2.51
CA GLY A 101 2.43 14.35 -2.88
C GLY A 101 2.13 14.38 -4.38
N ILE A 102 2.18 15.55 -5.02
CA ILE A 102 2.02 15.69 -6.47
C ILE A 102 3.14 14.95 -7.22
N GLN A 103 4.40 15.16 -6.81
CA GLN A 103 5.54 14.49 -7.44
C GLN A 103 5.46 12.97 -7.30
N LEU A 104 5.07 12.47 -6.12
CA LEU A 104 4.90 11.05 -5.83
C LEU A 104 3.77 10.42 -6.65
N GLN A 105 2.59 11.06 -6.73
CA GLN A 105 1.47 10.55 -7.52
C GLN A 105 1.82 10.47 -9.01
N ASN A 106 2.53 11.48 -9.54
CA ASN A 106 2.99 11.47 -10.93
C ASN A 106 3.95 10.30 -11.24
N LEU A 107 4.79 9.91 -10.28
CA LEU A 107 5.66 8.73 -10.42
C LEU A 107 4.87 7.42 -10.35
N ILE A 108 3.95 7.29 -9.39
CA ILE A 108 3.12 6.08 -9.22
C ILE A 108 2.23 5.85 -10.45
N ASN A 109 1.70 6.91 -11.08
CA ASN A 109 0.89 6.78 -12.30
C ASN A 109 1.66 6.20 -13.49
N ARG A 110 3.01 6.18 -13.43
CA ARG A 110 3.88 5.70 -14.51
C ARG A 110 4.58 4.38 -14.17
N TYR A 111 4.91 4.17 -12.90
CA TYR A 111 5.76 3.08 -12.46
C TYR A 111 5.12 2.29 -11.31
N GLN A 112 5.16 0.96 -11.41
CA GLN A 112 4.60 0.11 -10.37
C GLN A 112 5.43 0.13 -9.08
N LYS A 113 6.76 0.28 -9.21
CA LYS A 113 7.70 0.22 -8.08
C LYS A 113 8.56 1.47 -8.08
N VAL A 114 8.32 2.38 -7.15
CA VAL A 114 9.02 3.66 -7.05
C VAL A 114 9.85 3.71 -5.77
N ARG A 115 11.10 4.15 -5.89
CA ARG A 115 11.94 4.54 -4.76
C ARG A 115 12.46 5.96 -4.98
N VAL A 116 12.06 6.85 -4.09
CA VAL A 116 12.45 8.26 -4.05
C VAL A 116 13.50 8.47 -2.98
N TYR A 117 14.56 9.19 -3.34
CA TYR A 117 15.55 9.73 -2.43
C TYR A 117 15.33 11.23 -2.23
N LEU A 118 15.35 11.66 -0.97
CA LEU A 118 15.26 13.08 -0.56
C LEU A 118 16.65 13.53 -0.05
N PRO A 119 17.29 14.57 -0.64
CA PRO A 119 18.63 15.02 -0.25
C PRO A 119 18.71 15.50 1.20
N GLU A 120 19.90 15.42 1.81
CA GLU A 120 20.17 15.88 3.18
C GLU A 120 19.80 17.35 3.37
N ASN A 121 19.42 17.73 4.59
CA ASN A 121 19.09 19.12 4.97
C ASN A 121 17.99 19.78 4.12
N THR A 122 17.09 18.99 3.54
CA THR A 122 15.94 19.50 2.78
C THR A 122 14.65 19.49 3.59
N THR A 123 13.75 20.40 3.25
CA THR A 123 12.40 20.45 3.79
C THR A 123 11.39 20.37 2.65
N TRP A 124 10.44 19.46 2.77
CA TRP A 124 9.41 19.18 1.78
C TRP A 124 8.04 19.53 2.35
N ASN A 125 7.08 19.89 1.50
CA ASN A 125 5.67 19.93 1.87
C ASN A 125 4.96 18.73 1.24
N TRP A 126 4.13 18.03 2.02
CA TRP A 126 3.28 16.93 1.56
C TRP A 126 1.86 17.18 2.02
N ASP A 127 1.13 17.95 1.23
CA ASP A 127 -0.26 18.31 1.50
C ASP A 127 -1.24 17.59 0.57
N THR A 128 -0.78 17.09 -0.57
CA THR A 128 -1.62 16.37 -1.53
C THR A 128 -1.67 14.87 -1.22
N ASN A 129 -2.87 14.28 -1.33
CA ASN A 129 -3.06 12.84 -1.13
C ASN A 129 -2.40 12.02 -2.23
N VAL A 130 -1.76 10.92 -1.84
CA VAL A 130 -1.18 9.94 -2.74
C VAL A 130 -1.94 8.63 -2.61
N ASN A 131 -2.41 8.09 -3.73
CA ASN A 131 -2.97 6.75 -3.82
C ASN A 131 -1.88 5.79 -4.31
N ILE A 132 -1.56 4.80 -3.49
CA ILE A 132 -0.61 3.74 -3.82
C ILE A 132 -1.47 2.54 -4.21
N TYR A 133 -1.70 2.42 -5.51
CA TYR A 133 -2.65 1.45 -6.09
C TYR A 133 -2.26 0.00 -5.83
N GLU A 134 -3.17 -0.92 -6.14
CA GLU A 134 -2.96 -2.35 -5.95
C GLU A 134 -1.62 -2.82 -6.54
N ASP A 135 -0.91 -3.67 -5.80
CA ASP A 135 0.41 -4.22 -6.13
C ASP A 135 1.52 -3.18 -6.40
N HIS A 136 1.33 -1.90 -6.04
CA HIS A 136 2.37 -0.88 -6.14
C HIS A 136 3.28 -0.84 -4.91
N LEU A 137 4.51 -0.37 -5.12
CA LEU A 137 5.44 -0.05 -4.04
C LEU A 137 5.89 1.40 -4.18
N LEU A 138 5.78 2.17 -3.10
CA LEU A 138 6.39 3.49 -2.96
C LEU A 138 7.33 3.51 -1.76
N GLY A 139 8.62 3.74 -2.01
CA GLY A 139 9.62 4.02 -0.99
C GLY A 139 10.04 5.50 -0.98
N ILE A 140 10.04 6.14 0.19
CA ILE A 140 10.53 7.51 0.42
C ILE A 140 11.68 7.48 1.43
N TRP A 141 12.90 7.77 0.97
CA TRP A 141 14.12 7.55 1.75
C TRP A 141 14.93 8.84 1.81
N ALA A 142 15.22 9.34 3.01
CA ALA A 142 16.16 10.45 3.14
C ALA A 142 17.61 10.00 2.92
N LEU A 143 18.41 10.91 2.36
CA LEU A 143 19.85 10.81 2.25
C LEU A 143 20.54 11.75 3.26
N PRO A 144 21.72 11.36 3.76
CA PRO A 144 22.25 10.00 3.74
C PRO A 144 21.40 9.10 4.66
N GLN A 145 21.54 7.78 4.48
CA GLN A 145 20.78 6.84 5.28
C GLN A 145 21.45 6.62 6.63
N TYR A 146 21.04 7.39 7.64
CA TYR A 146 21.44 7.14 9.01
C TYR A 146 20.66 5.95 9.60
N VAL A 147 21.24 5.35 10.65
CA VAL A 147 20.53 4.39 11.54
C VAL A 147 20.21 5.01 12.90
N ASP A 148 20.68 6.24 13.12
CA ASP A 148 20.45 7.03 14.32
C ASP A 148 19.38 8.08 14.01
N VAL A 149 18.23 7.97 14.68
CA VAL A 149 17.09 8.89 14.51
C VAL A 149 17.43 10.34 14.87
N ASN A 150 18.50 10.57 15.65
CA ASN A 150 18.93 11.91 16.02
C ASN A 150 19.73 12.63 14.93
N LYS A 151 20.12 11.92 13.86
CA LYS A 151 20.82 12.49 12.70
C LYS A 151 19.89 12.75 11.51
N ILE A 152 18.59 12.51 11.67
CA ILE A 152 17.61 12.81 10.63
C ILE A 152 17.60 14.31 10.35
N SER A 153 17.87 14.67 9.10
CA SER A 153 17.97 16.06 8.62
C SER A 153 16.90 16.44 7.60
N VAL A 154 16.17 15.45 7.05
CA VAL A 154 15.12 15.70 6.05
C VAL A 154 13.79 15.81 6.77
N THR A 155 13.10 16.93 6.54
CA THR A 155 11.79 17.20 7.13
C THR A 155 10.71 17.17 6.05
N ILE A 156 9.59 16.49 6.33
CA ILE A 156 8.38 16.51 5.52
C ILE A 156 7.28 17.19 6.35
N ASN A 157 6.89 18.39 5.93
CA ASN A 157 5.84 19.18 6.53
C ASN A 157 4.47 18.86 5.93
N MET A 158 3.45 18.82 6.77
CA MET A 158 2.05 18.66 6.39
C MET A 158 1.26 19.78 7.08
N LYS A 159 0.75 20.73 6.29
CA LYS A 159 0.25 22.02 6.80
C LYS A 159 -1.17 22.34 6.33
N LYS A 160 -1.66 21.71 5.27
CA LYS A 160 -3.00 21.99 4.73
C LYS A 160 -4.05 21.03 5.26
N ARG A 161 -5.23 21.58 5.52
CA ARG A 161 -6.42 20.80 5.85
C ARG A 161 -6.90 20.05 4.61
N ASN A 162 -7.18 18.76 4.77
CA ASN A 162 -7.77 17.92 3.74
C ASN A 162 -9.19 17.55 4.15
N TYR A 163 -10.08 17.64 3.17
CA TYR A 163 -11.51 17.38 3.35
C TYR A 163 -12.03 16.53 2.21
N GLN A 164 -13.04 15.72 2.51
CA GLN A 164 -13.86 15.04 1.53
C GLN A 164 -15.31 15.52 1.66
N GLU A 165 -15.89 16.03 0.58
CA GLU A 165 -17.30 16.38 0.54
C GLU A 165 -18.13 15.15 0.19
N ILE A 166 -19.09 14.80 1.05
CA ILE A 166 -20.00 13.68 0.84
C ILE A 166 -21.40 14.18 1.13
N SER A 167 -22.30 14.07 0.14
CA SER A 167 -23.68 14.55 0.25
C SER A 167 -23.78 16.00 0.75
N GLY A 168 -22.85 16.86 0.31
CA GLY A 168 -22.77 18.28 0.70
C GLY A 168 -22.13 18.56 2.06
N ILE A 169 -21.69 17.53 2.80
CA ILE A 169 -21.03 17.68 4.11
C ILE A 169 -19.52 17.54 3.93
N LYS A 170 -18.76 18.57 4.31
CA LYS A 170 -17.30 18.52 4.37
C LYS A 170 -16.85 17.70 5.58
N ASN A 171 -16.18 16.59 5.31
CA ASN A 171 -15.66 15.70 6.32
C ASN A 171 -14.14 15.83 6.35
N ARG A 172 -13.58 16.03 7.53
CA ARG A 172 -12.13 16.10 7.72
C ARG A 172 -11.48 14.76 7.36
N THR A 173 -10.40 14.82 6.59
CA THR A 173 -9.63 13.66 6.12
C THR A 173 -8.13 13.97 6.18
N PRO A 174 -7.45 13.80 7.33
CA PRO A 174 -6.03 14.16 7.48
C PRO A 174 -5.07 13.34 6.61
N THR A 175 -5.57 12.30 5.94
CA THR A 175 -4.77 11.40 5.11
C THR A 175 -3.88 12.13 4.12
N ARG A 176 -2.70 11.55 3.89
CA ARG A 176 -1.69 11.92 2.88
C ARG A 176 -1.31 10.75 2.00
N ALA A 177 -1.42 9.52 2.50
CA ALA A 177 -1.28 8.32 1.68
C ALA A 177 -2.38 7.30 1.96
N LEU A 178 -2.93 6.76 0.89
CA LEU A 178 -3.86 5.63 0.86
C LEU A 178 -3.14 4.43 0.24
N VAL A 179 -2.99 3.35 1.01
CA VAL A 179 -2.33 2.12 0.59
C VAL A 179 -3.39 1.07 0.27
N HIS A 180 -3.48 0.67 -0.99
CA HIS A 180 -4.46 -0.31 -1.47
C HIS A 180 -3.96 -1.77 -1.29
N LYS A 181 -4.71 -2.72 -1.84
CA LYS A 181 -4.46 -4.17 -1.76
C LYS A 181 -3.05 -4.55 -2.21
N ASN A 182 -2.36 -5.36 -1.42
CA ASN A 182 -0.95 -5.76 -1.62
C ASN A 182 0.05 -4.61 -1.82
N ALA A 183 -0.39 -3.36 -1.69
CA ALA A 183 0.44 -2.20 -1.95
C ALA A 183 1.33 -1.91 -0.75
N HIS A 184 2.43 -1.20 -0.97
CA HIS A 184 3.43 -0.97 0.06
C HIS A 184 3.93 0.47 0.06
N LEU A 185 3.67 1.19 1.16
CA LEU A 185 4.34 2.44 1.50
C LEU A 185 5.50 2.19 2.46
N TYR A 186 6.69 2.67 2.11
CA TYR A 186 7.89 2.53 2.93
C TYR A 186 8.57 3.87 3.14
N ILE A 187 8.62 4.36 4.37
CA ILE A 187 9.19 5.66 4.75
C ILE A 187 10.42 5.45 5.64
N ARG A 188 11.55 6.09 5.29
CA ARG A 188 12.82 5.91 5.99
C ARG A 188 13.60 7.20 6.19
N ASN A 189 14.17 7.39 7.38
CA ASN A 189 15.10 8.48 7.71
C ASN A 189 14.51 9.88 7.57
N VAL A 190 13.20 10.04 7.75
CA VAL A 190 12.54 11.34 7.63
C VAL A 190 11.97 11.80 8.97
N HIS A 191 11.86 13.11 9.11
CA HIS A 191 11.12 13.77 10.17
C HIS A 191 9.80 14.27 9.60
N ILE A 192 8.70 13.61 9.94
CA ILE A 192 7.35 14.02 9.56
C ILE A 192 6.85 15.04 10.58
N VAL A 193 6.41 16.20 10.11
CA VAL A 193 5.88 17.28 10.95
C VAL A 193 4.52 17.69 10.43
N GLU A 194 3.48 17.53 11.24
CA GLU A 194 2.10 17.88 10.90
C GLU A 194 1.53 18.82 11.97
N THR A 195 1.00 19.97 11.56
CA THR A 195 0.70 21.10 12.46
C THR A 195 -0.69 21.71 12.27
N ILE A 196 -1.63 21.00 11.64
CA ILE A 196 -2.92 21.54 11.20
C ILE A 196 -3.83 21.88 12.40
N ASN A 197 -3.79 21.07 13.47
CA ASN A 197 -4.59 21.23 14.69
C ASN A 197 -6.09 21.46 14.38
N ASP A 198 -6.69 20.60 13.54
CA ASP A 198 -8.08 20.73 13.13
C ASP A 198 -9.03 20.22 14.24
N ASP A 199 -10.03 21.02 14.62
CA ASP A 199 -11.09 20.70 15.58
C ASP A 199 -12.36 20.15 14.92
N THR A 200 -12.45 20.19 13.59
CA THR A 200 -13.62 19.71 12.85
C THR A 200 -13.84 18.22 13.12
N THR A 201 -15.10 17.86 13.38
CA THR A 201 -15.53 16.48 13.63
C THR A 201 -15.21 15.58 12.44
N MET A 202 -14.74 14.37 12.73
CA MET A 202 -14.48 13.34 11.74
C MET A 202 -15.67 12.38 11.67
N SER A 203 -16.54 12.55 10.69
CA SER A 203 -17.73 11.70 10.51
C SER A 203 -17.40 10.34 9.86
N ARG A 204 -16.33 10.28 9.06
CA ARG A 204 -15.74 9.06 8.50
C ARG A 204 -14.35 8.86 9.05
N VAL A 205 -14.30 8.10 10.11
CA VAL A 205 -13.09 7.80 10.85
C VAL A 205 -12.12 6.89 10.06
N GLY A 206 -12.59 6.27 8.97
CA GLY A 206 -11.79 5.50 8.02
C GLY A 206 -10.66 6.27 7.30
N TYR A 207 -10.57 7.59 7.44
CA TYR A 207 -9.45 8.40 6.94
C TYR A 207 -8.69 9.10 8.07
N GLY A 208 -8.86 8.64 9.30
CA GLY A 208 -8.48 9.36 10.51
C GLY A 208 -7.02 9.38 10.87
N SER A 209 -6.13 8.96 9.96
CA SER A 209 -4.68 9.01 10.13
C SER A 209 -4.00 9.65 8.92
N LEU A 210 -2.73 10.04 9.06
CA LEU A 210 -1.92 10.56 7.96
C LEU A 210 -1.65 9.49 6.90
N PHE A 211 -1.36 8.25 7.31
CA PHE A 211 -1.14 7.14 6.38
C PHE A 211 -2.14 6.03 6.67
N ASN A 212 -2.99 5.67 5.71
CA ASN A 212 -4.00 4.63 5.90
C ASN A 212 -3.80 3.48 4.93
N ILE A 213 -3.90 2.25 5.44
CA ILE A 213 -4.26 1.10 4.62
C ILE A 213 -5.76 1.24 4.33
N PHE A 214 -6.14 1.30 3.06
CA PHE A 214 -7.45 1.78 2.63
C PHE A 214 -8.29 0.73 1.91
N ASP A 215 -9.57 0.65 2.27
CA ASP A 215 -10.72 0.02 1.59
C ASP A 215 -10.43 -1.12 0.60
N TYR A 216 -10.87 -2.33 0.94
CA TYR A 216 -10.57 -3.59 0.22
C TYR A 216 -9.08 -3.87 0.02
N ALA A 217 -8.21 -3.13 0.71
CA ALA A 217 -6.81 -3.49 0.83
C ALA A 217 -6.69 -4.73 1.69
N ASP A 218 -6.73 -5.90 1.07
CA ASP A 218 -6.18 -7.10 1.66
C ASP A 218 -4.65 -7.00 1.59
N ASN A 219 -3.97 -7.18 2.72
CA ASN A 219 -2.51 -7.26 2.80
C ASN A 219 -1.77 -5.97 2.37
N GLY A 220 -2.38 -4.80 2.56
CA GLY A 220 -1.69 -3.51 2.43
C GLY A 220 -0.59 -3.35 3.47
N ARG A 221 0.49 -2.63 3.15
CA ARG A 221 1.65 -2.47 4.04
C ARG A 221 2.11 -1.02 4.18
N ILE A 222 2.30 -0.59 5.42
CA ILE A 222 2.97 0.67 5.75
C ILE A 222 4.19 0.35 6.62
N GLU A 223 5.35 0.89 6.26
CA GLU A 223 6.55 0.82 7.09
C GLU A 223 7.11 2.21 7.34
N ILE A 224 7.39 2.51 8.60
CA ILE A 224 8.08 3.73 9.02
C ILE A 224 9.28 3.31 9.86
N ILE A 225 10.49 3.50 9.34
CA ILE A 225 11.72 2.99 9.96
C ILE A 225 12.79 4.08 10.07
N TRP A 226 13.51 4.11 11.19
CA TRP A 226 14.52 5.13 11.52
C TRP A 226 13.98 6.53 11.27
N SER A 227 12.75 6.82 11.73
CA SER A 227 12.04 8.06 11.40
C SER A 227 11.47 8.71 12.65
N LYS A 228 11.18 10.01 12.56
CA LYS A 228 10.50 10.78 13.61
C LYS A 228 9.19 11.33 13.08
N ALA A 229 8.19 11.45 13.94
CA ALA A 229 6.92 12.08 13.62
C ALA A 229 6.49 13.00 14.77
N TRP A 230 6.15 14.24 14.45
CA TRP A 230 5.47 15.20 15.33
C TRP A 230 4.15 15.59 14.69
N THR A 231 3.03 15.16 15.27
CA THR A 231 1.73 15.31 14.60
C THR A 231 0.64 15.78 15.57
N THR A 232 -0.36 16.48 15.03
CA THR A 232 -1.65 16.75 15.68
C THR A 232 -2.72 15.73 15.30
N GLU A 233 -2.38 14.80 14.41
CA GLU A 233 -3.21 13.73 13.87
C GLU A 233 -2.67 12.33 14.22
N ASN A 234 -3.50 11.29 14.04
CA ASN A 234 -3.01 9.91 14.15
C ASN A 234 -2.01 9.59 13.03
N LEU A 235 -0.95 8.84 13.32
CA LEU A 235 0.13 8.61 12.37
C LEU A 235 -0.26 7.58 11.29
N CYS A 236 -0.52 6.33 11.69
CA CYS A 236 -0.91 5.26 10.77
C CYS A 236 -2.27 4.68 11.14
N GLY A 237 -3.05 4.31 10.13
CA GLY A 237 -4.41 3.81 10.29
C GLY A 237 -4.71 2.54 9.49
N PHE A 238 -5.53 1.65 10.04
CA PHE A 238 -6.32 0.70 9.27
C PHE A 238 -7.65 1.39 8.94
N GLY A 239 -7.71 2.04 7.78
CA GLY A 239 -8.76 2.98 7.42
C GLY A 239 -9.71 2.45 6.34
N GLY A 240 -10.99 2.82 6.44
CA GLY A 240 -12.00 2.62 5.39
C GLY A 240 -12.48 1.17 5.25
N GLY A 241 -13.80 0.96 5.33
CA GLY A 241 -14.49 -0.28 4.96
C GLY A 241 -13.83 -1.55 5.52
N ARG A 242 -12.99 -2.20 4.70
CA ARG A 242 -12.33 -3.50 4.94
C ARG A 242 -10.79 -3.46 4.88
N GLY A 243 -10.16 -2.33 5.23
CA GLY A 243 -8.69 -2.25 5.21
C GLY A 243 -8.04 -3.24 6.19
N PHE A 244 -7.34 -4.25 5.67
CA PHE A 244 -6.57 -5.23 6.45
C PHE A 244 -5.10 -5.28 6.03
N GLY A 245 -4.17 -5.21 6.97
CA GLY A 245 -2.78 -5.36 6.57
C GLY A 245 -1.74 -5.32 7.66
N ARG A 246 -0.57 -4.79 7.31
CA ARG A 246 0.59 -4.75 8.20
C ARG A 246 1.16 -3.34 8.32
N ILE A 247 1.31 -2.87 9.54
CA ILE A 247 2.05 -1.64 9.86
C ILE A 247 3.34 -2.04 10.57
N VAL A 248 4.50 -1.56 10.11
CA VAL A 248 5.79 -1.86 10.72
C VAL A 248 6.45 -0.59 11.19
N PHE A 249 6.94 -0.63 12.43
CA PHE A 249 7.80 0.39 12.97
C PHE A 249 9.14 -0.21 13.42
N GLY A 250 10.23 0.48 13.10
CA GLY A 250 11.54 0.12 13.62
C GLY A 250 12.41 1.35 13.83
N HIS A 251 12.85 1.54 15.07
CA HIS A 251 13.53 2.76 15.51
C HIS A 251 12.75 4.01 15.09
N THR A 252 11.48 4.09 15.49
CA THR A 252 10.61 5.20 15.15
C THR A 252 10.23 5.96 16.42
N SER A 253 10.27 7.29 16.39
CA SER A 253 9.77 8.10 17.51
C SER A 253 8.58 8.92 17.06
N HIS A 254 7.49 8.88 17.82
CA HIS A 254 6.27 9.62 17.53
C HIS A 254 5.89 10.46 18.74
N TYR A 255 5.76 11.77 18.56
CA TYR A 255 5.34 12.72 19.59
C TYR A 255 4.12 13.50 19.09
N MET A 256 3.28 13.93 20.02
CA MET A 256 2.23 14.88 19.71
C MET A 256 2.90 16.24 19.50
N HIS A 257 2.55 16.93 18.42
CA HIS A 257 3.11 18.26 18.16
C HIS A 257 2.57 19.27 19.17
N ASP A 258 3.41 20.19 19.64
CA ASP A 258 3.07 21.17 20.68
C ASP A 258 1.92 22.12 20.29
N SER A 259 1.66 22.26 18.98
CA SER A 259 0.52 23.02 18.47
C SER A 259 -0.82 22.29 18.62
N CYS A 260 -0.84 21.04 19.09
CA CYS A 260 -2.08 20.28 19.31
C CYS A 260 -2.80 20.82 20.56
N THR A 261 -3.94 21.46 20.37
CA THR A 261 -4.75 22.02 21.47
C THR A 261 -6.17 21.46 21.52
N VAL A 262 -6.56 20.69 20.50
CA VAL A 262 -7.96 20.28 20.29
C VAL A 262 -8.22 18.82 20.68
N ARG A 263 -7.20 18.09 21.12
CA ARG A 263 -7.28 16.70 21.57
C ARG A 263 -6.20 16.37 22.57
N ASP A 264 -6.54 15.52 23.53
CA ASP A 264 -5.66 15.12 24.64
C ASP A 264 -4.57 14.13 24.21
N HIS A 265 -4.84 13.37 23.15
CA HIS A 265 -3.91 12.39 22.61
C HIS A 265 -4.06 12.16 21.11
N VAL A 266 -2.99 11.67 20.51
CA VAL A 266 -2.94 11.12 19.15
C VAL A 266 -2.47 9.67 19.17
N TYR A 267 -2.90 8.88 18.19
CA TYR A 267 -2.53 7.49 18.10
C TYR A 267 -1.38 7.25 17.11
N THR A 268 -0.42 6.42 17.51
CA THR A 268 0.62 5.91 16.59
C THR A 268 0.02 4.94 15.57
N VAL A 269 -0.87 4.07 16.06
CA VAL A 269 -1.70 3.21 15.21
C VAL A 269 -3.14 3.40 15.63
N PHE A 270 -3.96 3.65 14.62
CA PHE A 270 -5.37 3.87 14.71
C PHE A 270 -6.14 2.83 13.88
N THR A 271 -7.35 2.51 14.29
CA THR A 271 -8.33 1.78 13.49
C THR A 271 -9.69 2.40 13.71
N ASP A 272 -10.47 2.51 12.64
CA ASP A 272 -11.85 2.95 12.76
C ASP A 272 -12.68 1.94 13.58
N ASN A 273 -13.56 2.47 14.43
CA ASN A 273 -14.61 1.74 15.15
C ASN A 273 -15.98 1.83 14.44
N GLY A 274 -16.06 2.57 13.33
CA GLY A 274 -17.19 2.67 12.42
C GLY A 274 -17.47 1.36 11.69
N TRP A 275 -18.30 1.43 10.64
CA TRP A 275 -18.92 0.31 9.91
C TRP A 275 -18.16 -1.01 10.12
N SER A 276 -18.65 -1.76 11.10
CA SER A 276 -18.01 -2.88 11.73
C SER A 276 -18.04 -4.10 10.80
N PHE A 277 -17.24 -4.05 9.74
CA PHE A 277 -16.92 -5.22 8.95
C PHE A 277 -15.78 -5.96 9.64
N ASP A 278 -15.93 -7.27 9.80
CA ASP A 278 -14.94 -8.17 10.44
C ASP A 278 -13.59 -8.23 9.69
N GLY A 279 -13.47 -7.57 8.53
CA GLY A 279 -12.26 -7.49 7.72
C GLY A 279 -11.38 -6.27 7.97
N GLN A 280 -11.69 -5.41 8.95
CA GLN A 280 -10.87 -4.23 9.22
C GLN A 280 -9.88 -4.47 10.36
N GLY A 281 -8.62 -4.09 10.17
CA GLY A 281 -7.59 -4.14 11.21
C GLY A 281 -6.26 -4.64 10.69
N GLY A 282 -5.47 -5.30 11.54
CA GLY A 282 -4.24 -5.91 11.06
C GLY A 282 -3.19 -6.12 12.13
N VAL A 283 -1.98 -6.35 11.65
CA VAL A 283 -0.82 -6.67 12.48
C VAL A 283 0.15 -5.49 12.51
N VAL A 284 0.51 -5.05 13.70
CA VAL A 284 1.50 -4.00 13.93
C VAL A 284 2.79 -4.64 14.40
N SER A 285 3.85 -4.59 13.60
CA SER A 285 5.19 -5.04 14.03
C SER A 285 5.96 -3.88 14.64
N ASN A 286 6.27 -3.99 15.93
CA ASN A 286 7.00 -2.96 16.66
C ASN A 286 8.34 -3.52 17.15
N SER A 287 9.41 -3.20 16.43
CA SER A 287 10.76 -3.58 16.86
C SER A 287 11.32 -2.57 17.87
N HIS A 288 11.16 -1.27 17.63
CA HIS A 288 11.51 -0.19 18.55
C HIS A 288 10.69 1.06 18.21
N VAL A 289 9.74 1.44 19.08
CA VAL A 289 8.98 2.69 18.97
C VAL A 289 9.03 3.46 20.28
N THR A 290 9.36 4.75 20.19
CA THR A 290 9.25 5.69 21.30
C THR A 290 7.97 6.51 21.14
N GLN A 291 7.09 6.48 22.13
CA GLN A 291 5.88 7.32 22.17
C GLN A 291 6.12 8.50 23.12
N GLY A 292 5.97 9.70 22.60
CA GLY A 292 6.04 10.94 23.36
C GLY A 292 4.82 11.15 24.26
N ILE A 293 4.86 12.23 25.04
CA ILE A 293 3.70 12.69 25.82
C ILE A 293 2.53 12.93 24.87
N GLY A 294 1.32 12.51 25.27
CA GLY A 294 0.12 12.61 24.44
C GLY A 294 0.04 11.60 23.28
N VAL A 295 1.01 10.69 23.14
CA VAL A 295 0.98 9.66 22.09
C VAL A 295 0.72 8.28 22.68
N THR A 296 -0.26 7.56 22.12
CA THR A 296 -0.54 6.18 22.54
C THR A 296 -0.78 5.26 21.34
N PHE A 297 -0.84 3.96 21.58
CA PHE A 297 -1.38 3.00 20.61
C PHE A 297 -2.86 2.79 20.92
N GLN A 298 -3.72 2.76 19.91
CA GLN A 298 -5.13 2.46 20.14
C GLN A 298 -5.30 1.00 20.58
N ARG A 299 -6.04 0.77 21.65
CA ARG A 299 -6.41 -0.58 22.09
C ARG A 299 -7.69 -1.00 21.36
N SER A 300 -7.59 -2.01 20.49
CA SER A 300 -8.73 -2.53 19.75
C SER A 300 -8.50 -4.02 19.45
N PRO A 301 -9.53 -4.88 19.55
CA PRO A 301 -9.42 -6.30 19.20
C PRO A 301 -9.06 -6.52 17.72
N LYS A 302 -9.30 -5.51 16.87
CA LYS A 302 -8.95 -5.48 15.45
C LYS A 302 -7.45 -5.34 15.19
N ILE A 303 -6.67 -4.89 16.18
CA ILE A 303 -5.23 -4.65 16.03
C ILE A 303 -4.45 -5.68 16.86
N LYS A 304 -3.54 -6.39 16.19
CA LYS A 304 -2.61 -7.31 16.84
C LYS A 304 -1.21 -6.71 16.81
N TYR A 305 -0.62 -6.48 17.97
CA TYR A 305 0.73 -5.95 18.09
C TYR A 305 1.75 -7.07 18.27
N LEU A 306 2.77 -7.08 17.43
CA LEU A 306 3.93 -7.95 17.48
C LEU A 306 5.08 -7.25 18.20
N TYR A 307 5.46 -7.76 19.37
CA TYR A 307 6.60 -7.29 20.18
C TYR A 307 7.60 -8.43 20.39
N GLY A 308 8.84 -8.27 19.94
CA GLY A 308 9.92 -9.25 20.21
C GLY A 308 9.63 -10.68 19.75
N GLY A 309 8.75 -10.87 18.78
CA GLY A 309 8.31 -12.20 18.30
C GLY A 309 6.97 -12.71 18.86
N SER A 310 6.33 -11.97 19.78
CA SER A 310 5.05 -12.34 20.40
C SER A 310 3.88 -11.49 19.90
N ILE A 311 2.70 -12.10 19.68
CA ILE A 311 1.45 -11.40 19.31
C ILE A 311 0.67 -11.03 20.58
N SER A 312 0.26 -9.77 20.71
CA SER A 312 -0.53 -9.23 21.81
C SER A 312 -1.61 -8.25 21.31
N GLU A 313 -2.78 -8.24 21.93
CA GLU A 313 -3.81 -7.20 21.70
C GLU A 313 -3.54 -5.93 22.52
N GLN A 314 -2.62 -6.01 23.49
CA GLN A 314 -2.21 -4.88 24.33
C GLN A 314 -0.85 -4.34 23.88
N PRO A 315 -0.75 -3.04 23.54
CA PRO A 315 0.51 -2.40 23.22
C PRO A 315 1.36 -2.20 24.48
N GLY A 316 2.65 -2.59 24.44
CA GLY A 316 3.67 -2.13 25.39
C GLY A 316 3.63 -2.69 26.82
N GLY A 317 2.86 -3.72 27.11
CA GLY A 317 3.07 -4.51 28.32
C GLY A 317 4.17 -5.55 28.08
N ASN A 318 5.00 -5.84 29.07
CA ASN A 318 5.76 -7.09 29.10
C ASN A 318 4.83 -8.23 28.65
N ALA A 319 4.97 -8.69 27.42
CA ALA A 319 4.20 -9.79 26.89
C ALA A 319 4.77 -11.07 27.52
N TYR A 320 4.49 -11.25 28.81
CA TYR A 320 4.42 -12.57 29.38
C TYR A 320 3.31 -13.30 28.61
N ILE A 321 3.68 -14.48 28.12
CA ILE A 321 2.80 -15.41 27.46
C ILE A 321 1.67 -15.73 28.42
N ASP A 322 0.47 -15.25 28.11
CA ASP A 322 -0.75 -15.73 28.75
C ASP A 322 -1.87 -15.87 27.72
N SER A 323 -1.54 -16.52 26.59
CA SER A 323 -2.56 -17.09 25.71
C SER A 323 -2.37 -18.60 25.62
N THR A 324 -3.47 -19.30 25.88
CA THR A 324 -3.56 -20.73 26.12
C THR A 324 -3.04 -21.54 24.92
N LEU A 325 -2.06 -22.42 25.15
CA LEU A 325 -1.67 -23.44 24.18
C LEU A 325 -2.82 -24.44 24.04
N HIS A 326 -3.63 -24.31 22.98
CA HIS A 326 -4.64 -25.32 22.64
C HIS A 326 -3.96 -26.54 22.01
N ILE A 327 -3.70 -27.59 22.80
CA ILE A 327 -3.33 -28.91 22.29
C ILE A 327 -4.60 -29.74 22.14
N LYS A 328 -5.03 -30.02 20.89
CA LYS A 328 -6.03 -31.04 20.61
C LYS A 328 -5.32 -32.38 20.37
N GLY A 329 -5.28 -33.22 21.41
CA GLY A 329 -4.72 -34.58 21.37
C GLY A 329 -4.25 -35.04 22.75
N ASN A 330 -4.02 -36.34 22.91
CA ASN A 330 -3.41 -36.88 24.13
C ASN A 330 -1.91 -36.59 24.13
N ILE A 331 -1.44 -35.80 25.09
CA ILE A 331 -0.01 -35.67 25.36
C ILE A 331 0.38 -36.82 26.28
N ILE A 332 1.15 -37.77 25.77
CA ILE A 332 1.76 -38.83 26.59
C ILE A 332 3.21 -38.43 26.82
N SER A 333 3.54 -38.03 28.05
CA SER A 333 4.92 -37.77 28.47
C SER A 333 5.25 -38.61 29.70
N ASN A 334 6.42 -39.25 29.67
CA ASN A 334 7.00 -39.97 30.81
C ASN A 334 7.94 -39.07 31.65
N GLY A 335 7.83 -37.75 31.51
CA GLY A 335 8.61 -36.74 32.26
C GLY A 335 7.92 -35.38 32.28
N ASP A 336 8.52 -34.42 33.00
CA ASP A 336 7.96 -33.07 33.16
C ASP A 336 7.88 -32.34 31.81
N ILE A 337 6.68 -31.86 31.48
CA ILE A 337 6.46 -30.96 30.36
C ILE A 337 6.54 -29.53 30.90
N CYS A 338 7.69 -28.87 30.73
CA CYS A 338 7.78 -27.42 30.94
C CYS A 338 7.27 -26.70 29.68
N ILE A 339 6.23 -25.89 29.83
CA ILE A 339 5.86 -24.86 28.84
C ILE A 339 6.18 -23.51 29.47
N GLY A 340 7.29 -22.92 29.02
CA GLY A 340 7.92 -21.75 29.65
C GLY A 340 9.29 -22.09 30.23
N LYS A 341 9.99 -21.07 30.76
CA LYS A 341 11.32 -21.24 31.35
C LYS A 341 11.21 -22.10 32.63
N CYS A 342 11.76 -23.32 32.62
CA CYS A 342 12.07 -23.99 33.89
C CYS A 342 13.18 -23.19 34.58
N LEU A 343 13.07 -22.99 35.91
CA LEU A 343 14.13 -22.40 36.73
C LEU A 343 15.24 -23.41 37.03
#